data_AF-A0A428WIE2-F1
#
_entry.id   AF-A0A428WIE2-F1
#
_cell.length_a   1.000
_cell.length_b   1.000
_cell.length_c   1.000
_cell.angle_alpha   90.00
_cell.angle_beta   90.00
_cell.angle_gamma   90.00
#
_symmetry.space_group_name_H-M   'P 1'
#
loop_
_entity.id
_entity.type
_entity.pdbx_description
1 polymer ?
#
loop_
_entity_poly.entity_id
_entity_poly.type
_entity_poly.pdbx_seq_one_letter_code
_entity_poly.pdbx_strand_id
1 'polypeptide(L)'
;MKRPLIVAAVLTAAVVLIGAVALILRRASPPEPRLVLPAVDRFAPGACRDAAEAVRSLARLTHGDDVAALSVADRAELRRVQDRLVALRPAATVDVREPMEAVILTLGYLRIRLDSRTAEPRYLRDVEAARALLEKTCVRAR
;
A
#
# COMPACT_ATOMS: atom_id res chain seq x y z
N MET A 1 21.80 -62.40 51.06
CA MET A 1 20.37 -62.37 51.44
C MET A 1 19.88 -60.92 51.46
N LYS A 2 18.70 -60.69 50.86
CA LYS A 2 17.78 -59.53 51.05
C LYS A 2 18.12 -58.18 50.38
N ARG A 3 17.51 -57.97 49.20
CA ARG A 3 16.90 -56.69 48.74
C ARG A 3 15.65 -56.38 49.62
N PRO A 4 14.85 -55.29 49.48
CA PRO A 4 14.93 -54.08 48.61
C PRO A 4 14.41 -52.74 49.27
N LEU A 5 14.43 -51.66 48.45
CA LEU A 5 13.43 -50.57 48.32
C LEU A 5 13.31 -49.45 49.39
N ILE A 6 13.42 -48.19 48.92
CA ILE A 6 12.47 -47.04 48.99
C ILE A 6 13.17 -45.90 48.21
N VAL A 7 12.88 -45.62 46.94
CA VAL A 7 11.76 -44.84 46.37
C VAL A 7 11.80 -43.33 46.66
N ALA A 8 11.90 -42.59 45.56
CA ALA A 8 11.32 -41.28 45.24
C ALA A 8 12.17 -40.00 45.36
N ALA A 9 11.97 -39.19 44.29
CA ALA A 9 12.08 -37.74 44.20
C ALA A 9 13.51 -37.21 44.00
N VAL A 10 13.87 -36.45 42.96
CA VAL A 10 13.12 -35.56 42.06
C VAL A 10 13.91 -35.49 40.75
N LEU A 11 13.29 -35.84 39.64
CA LEU A 11 13.88 -35.80 38.31
C LEU A 11 13.01 -34.88 37.45
N THR A 12 13.08 -33.57 37.68
CA THR A 12 12.43 -32.53 36.86
C THR A 12 12.89 -31.12 37.28
N ALA A 13 13.92 -30.59 36.61
CA ALA A 13 14.17 -29.15 36.50
C ALA A 13 14.80 -28.90 35.11
N ALA A 14 14.05 -29.10 34.03
CA ALA A 14 13.19 -28.08 33.41
C ALA A 14 13.97 -26.82 32.97
N VAL A 15 14.71 -26.95 31.87
CA VAL A 15 14.55 -26.21 30.59
C VAL A 15 13.65 -24.95 30.60
N VAL A 16 13.88 -23.98 31.49
CA VAL A 16 13.06 -22.75 31.56
C VAL A 16 13.83 -21.47 31.22
N LEU A 17 15.15 -21.54 30.97
CA LEU A 17 15.99 -20.34 30.83
C LEU A 17 16.44 -19.97 29.40
N ILE A 18 15.84 -20.55 28.36
CA ILE A 18 16.10 -20.15 26.94
C ILE A 18 14.85 -19.53 26.28
N GLY A 19 13.69 -19.53 26.94
CA GLY A 19 12.44 -18.99 26.39
C GLY A 19 12.27 -17.47 26.47
N ALA A 20 13.07 -16.78 27.27
CA ALA A 20 12.87 -15.35 27.55
C ALA A 20 13.53 -14.39 26.54
N VAL A 21 14.56 -14.84 25.80
CA VAL A 21 15.25 -13.97 24.82
C VAL A 21 14.48 -13.86 23.50
N ALA A 22 13.66 -14.86 23.16
CA ALA A 22 12.86 -14.84 21.93
C ALA A 22 11.67 -13.85 21.97
N LEU A 23 11.29 -13.35 23.16
CA LEU A 23 10.14 -12.46 23.33
C LEU A 23 10.47 -10.97 23.24
N ILE A 24 11.76 -10.58 23.23
CA ILE A 24 12.19 -9.17 23.16
C ILE A 24 12.40 -8.70 21.70
N LEU A 25 12.51 -9.62 20.73
CA LEU A 25 12.50 -9.27 19.29
C LEU A 25 11.09 -8.99 18.74
N ARG A 26 10.07 -8.93 19.60
CA ARG A 26 8.68 -8.71 19.22
C ARG A 26 8.43 -7.22 18.96
N ARG A 27 8.38 -6.87 17.67
CA ARG A 27 7.76 -5.66 17.09
C ARG A 27 8.58 -4.36 17.09
N ALA A 28 9.81 -4.40 16.59
CA ALA A 28 10.21 -3.30 15.73
C ALA A 28 9.48 -3.51 14.40
N SER A 29 8.37 -2.82 14.17
CA SER A 29 7.77 -2.78 12.83
C SER A 29 8.89 -2.39 11.86
N PRO A 30 9.08 -3.11 10.73
CA PRO A 30 10.05 -2.70 9.74
C PRO A 30 9.75 -1.23 9.39
N PRO A 31 10.77 -0.36 9.29
CA PRO A 31 10.54 1.03 8.92
C PRO A 31 9.74 1.04 7.62
N GLU A 32 8.66 1.84 7.58
CA GLU A 32 7.84 1.94 6.38
C GLU A 32 8.74 2.26 5.18
N PRO A 33 8.59 1.53 4.06
CA PRO A 33 9.42 1.76 2.88
C PRO A 33 9.33 3.23 2.49
N ARG A 34 10.46 3.93 2.37
CA ARG A 34 10.43 5.34 1.96
C ARG A 34 9.72 5.48 0.62
N LEU A 35 8.76 6.39 0.54
CA LEU A 35 8.11 6.74 -0.71
C LEU A 35 9.14 7.39 -1.66
N VAL A 36 9.56 6.64 -2.68
CA VAL A 36 10.42 7.13 -3.76
C VAL A 36 9.56 7.38 -4.98
N LEU A 37 9.42 8.65 -5.38
CA LEU A 37 8.64 9.03 -6.55
C LEU A 37 9.57 9.31 -7.72
N PRO A 38 9.32 8.73 -8.92
CA PRO A 38 10.05 9.11 -10.11
C PRO A 38 9.85 10.59 -10.44
N ALA A 39 10.90 11.21 -10.96
CA ALA A 39 10.81 12.57 -11.50
C ALA A 39 9.95 12.59 -12.78
N VAL A 40 9.32 13.72 -13.08
CA VAL A 40 8.34 13.86 -14.18
C VAL A 40 8.96 13.57 -15.55
N ASP A 41 10.24 13.89 -15.73
CA ASP A 41 11.04 13.62 -16.93
C ASP A 41 11.24 12.12 -17.21
N ARG A 42 11.09 11.27 -16.18
CA ARG A 42 11.15 9.81 -16.32
C ARG A 42 9.89 9.20 -16.95
N PHE A 43 8.79 9.95 -17.01
CA PHE A 43 7.57 9.51 -17.68
C PHE A 43 7.69 9.73 -19.19
N ALA A 44 7.18 8.76 -19.96
CA ALA A 44 7.08 8.85 -21.41
C ALA A 44 6.36 10.13 -21.84
N PRO A 45 6.78 10.77 -22.95
CA PRO A 45 6.12 11.98 -23.45
C PRO A 45 4.64 11.75 -23.80
N GLY A 46 3.86 12.82 -23.85
CA GLY A 46 2.41 12.77 -24.06
C GLY A 46 1.64 12.47 -22.78
N ALA A 47 0.58 11.66 -22.88
CA ALA A 47 -0.36 11.42 -21.79
C ALA A 47 0.30 10.93 -20.48
N CYS A 48 1.39 10.17 -20.56
CA CYS A 48 2.13 9.71 -19.38
C CYS A 48 2.82 10.86 -18.62
N ARG A 49 3.48 11.77 -19.34
CA ARG A 49 4.09 12.96 -18.72
C ARG A 49 3.02 13.90 -18.17
N ASP A 50 1.91 14.05 -18.87
CA ASP A 50 0.79 14.88 -18.44
C ASP A 50 0.05 14.30 -17.22
N ALA A 51 0.16 12.99 -16.99
CA ALA A 51 -0.38 12.28 -15.83
C ALA A 51 0.61 12.19 -14.65
N ALA A 52 1.88 12.56 -14.83
CA ALA A 52 2.93 12.33 -13.83
C ALA A 52 2.62 13.00 -12.48
N GLU A 53 2.11 14.24 -12.49
CA GLU A 53 1.73 14.93 -11.25
C GLU A 53 0.58 14.24 -10.53
N ALA A 54 -0.43 13.78 -11.27
CA ALA A 54 -1.55 13.01 -10.73
C ALA A 54 -1.07 11.71 -10.08
N VAL A 55 -0.20 10.95 -10.75
CA VAL A 55 0.40 9.72 -10.23
C VAL A 55 1.20 9.99 -8.94
N ARG A 56 2.00 11.06 -8.93
CA ARG A 56 2.78 11.46 -7.73
C ARG A 56 1.88 11.94 -6.59
N SER A 57 0.77 12.60 -6.91
CA SER A 57 -0.20 13.03 -5.91
C SER A 57 -0.86 11.85 -5.23
N LEU A 58 -1.35 10.87 -6.01
CA LEU A 58 -1.89 9.62 -5.47
C LEU A 58 -0.88 8.88 -4.62
N ALA A 59 0.38 8.83 -5.06
CA ALA A 59 1.41 8.14 -4.32
C ALA A 59 1.61 8.73 -2.92
N ARG A 60 1.44 10.06 -2.76
CA ARG A 60 1.46 10.70 -1.44
C ARG A 60 0.22 10.37 -0.62
N LEU A 61 -0.96 10.44 -1.25
CA LEU A 61 -2.26 10.21 -0.59
C LEU A 61 -2.51 8.76 -0.15
N THR A 62 -1.83 7.79 -0.77
CA THR A 62 -2.00 6.37 -0.44
C THR A 62 -0.87 5.84 0.44
N HIS A 63 0.16 6.63 0.73
CA HIS A 63 1.34 6.14 1.42
C HIS A 63 1.19 6.29 2.94
N GLY A 64 1.11 5.16 3.65
CA GLY A 64 1.03 5.15 5.12
C GLY A 64 -0.30 5.66 5.69
N ASP A 65 -1.22 6.10 4.82
CA ASP A 65 -2.47 6.71 5.24
C ASP A 65 -3.57 5.67 5.53
N ASP A 66 -4.30 5.92 6.62
CA ASP A 66 -5.57 5.28 6.89
C ASP A 66 -6.67 6.02 6.10
N VAL A 67 -7.62 5.28 5.54
CA VAL A 67 -8.77 5.83 4.83
C VAL A 67 -9.62 6.73 5.74
N ALA A 68 -9.62 6.46 7.05
CA ALA A 68 -10.27 7.29 8.05
C ALA A 68 -9.56 8.63 8.29
N ALA A 69 -8.26 8.72 7.98
CA ALA A 69 -7.44 9.91 8.17
C ALA A 69 -7.56 10.93 7.01
N LEU A 70 -8.17 10.55 5.89
CA LEU A 70 -8.31 11.43 4.72
C LEU A 70 -9.16 12.68 5.03
N SER A 71 -8.50 13.83 4.93
CA SER A 71 -9.11 15.14 5.13
C SER A 71 -10.05 15.53 3.98
N VAL A 72 -10.77 16.64 4.15
CA VAL A 72 -11.59 17.21 3.06
C VAL A 72 -10.73 17.62 1.86
N ALA A 73 -9.51 18.11 2.12
CA ALA A 73 -8.57 18.50 1.06
C ALA A 73 -8.09 17.27 0.27
N ASP A 74 -7.81 16.15 0.94
CA ASP A 74 -7.40 14.90 0.30
C ASP A 74 -8.51 14.35 -0.59
N ARG A 75 -9.76 14.38 -0.10
CA ARG A 75 -10.93 13.98 -0.89
C ARG A 75 -11.13 14.84 -2.14
N ALA A 76 -10.90 16.14 -2.02
CA ALA A 76 -10.93 17.05 -3.17
C ALA A 76 -9.81 16.75 -4.16
N GLU A 77 -8.61 16.41 -3.68
CA GLU A 77 -7.49 16.00 -4.52
C GLU A 77 -7.76 14.68 -5.25
N LEU A 78 -8.33 13.67 -4.58
CA LEU A 78 -8.74 12.42 -5.24
C LEU A 78 -9.69 12.67 -6.42
N ARG A 79 -10.63 13.62 -6.26
CA ARG A 79 -11.53 14.04 -7.34
C ARG A 79 -10.78 14.72 -8.49
N ARG A 80 -9.92 15.71 -8.18
CA ARG A 80 -9.11 16.40 -9.19
C ARG A 80 -8.24 15.45 -9.99
N VAL A 81 -7.60 14.50 -9.31
CA VAL A 81 -6.78 13.48 -9.96
C VAL A 81 -7.63 12.59 -10.88
N GLN A 82 -8.78 12.10 -10.41
CA GLN A 82 -9.64 11.27 -11.25
C GLN A 82 -10.10 12.03 -12.51
N ASP A 83 -10.56 13.27 -12.36
CA ASP A 83 -11.02 14.11 -13.47
C ASP A 83 -9.89 14.35 -14.50
N ARG A 84 -8.66 14.59 -14.01
CA ARG A 84 -7.48 14.74 -14.85
C ARG A 84 -7.17 13.47 -15.63
N LEU A 85 -7.18 12.30 -15.00
CA LEU A 85 -6.90 11.03 -15.68
C LEU A 85 -8.00 10.69 -16.70
N VAL A 86 -9.27 10.97 -16.40
CA VAL A 86 -10.38 10.83 -17.36
C VAL A 86 -10.15 11.68 -18.61
N ALA A 87 -9.68 12.92 -18.44
CA ALA A 87 -9.39 13.82 -19.57
C ALA A 87 -8.20 13.36 -20.42
N LEU A 88 -7.19 12.71 -19.81
CA LEU A 88 -6.00 12.22 -20.51
C LEU A 88 -6.20 10.87 -21.21
N ARG A 89 -7.14 10.05 -20.73
CA ARG A 89 -7.41 8.71 -21.23
C ARG A 89 -7.55 8.59 -22.76
N PRO A 90 -8.28 9.49 -23.46
CA PRO A 90 -8.41 9.39 -24.92
C PRO A 90 -7.09 9.52 -25.68
N ALA A 91 -6.13 10.27 -25.13
CA ALA A 91 -4.81 10.49 -25.71
C ALA A 91 -3.78 9.42 -25.31
N ALA A 92 -4.12 8.52 -24.37
CA ALA A 92 -3.24 7.44 -23.95
C ALA A 92 -3.15 6.35 -25.03
N THR A 93 -1.94 5.78 -25.20
CA THR A 93 -1.71 4.57 -25.99
C THR A 93 -2.50 3.40 -25.39
N VAL A 94 -2.70 2.34 -26.19
CA VAL A 94 -3.47 1.17 -25.75
C VAL A 94 -2.90 0.59 -24.45
N ASP A 95 -1.58 0.45 -24.37
CA ASP A 95 -0.88 -0.13 -23.20
C ASP A 95 -0.99 0.74 -21.93
N VAL A 96 -1.13 2.06 -22.07
CA VAL A 96 -1.26 3.00 -20.95
C VAL A 96 -2.72 3.17 -20.54
N ARG A 97 -3.64 3.07 -21.49
CA ARG A 97 -5.06 3.32 -21.29
C ARG A 97 -5.68 2.38 -20.27
N GLU A 98 -5.35 1.09 -20.31
CA GLU A 98 -5.88 0.11 -19.37
C GLU A 98 -5.42 0.38 -17.92
N PRO A 99 -4.12 0.55 -17.61
CA PRO A 99 -3.68 1.00 -16.29
C PRO A 99 -4.30 2.33 -15.84
N MET A 100 -4.49 3.28 -16.78
CA MET A 100 -5.13 4.56 -16.46
C MET A 100 -6.60 4.38 -16.08
N GLU A 101 -7.34 3.54 -16.80
CA GLU A 101 -8.73 3.19 -16.48
C GLU A 101 -8.84 2.49 -15.12
N ALA A 102 -7.90 1.59 -14.79
CA ALA A 102 -7.86 0.95 -13.47
C ALA A 102 -7.72 1.97 -12.33
N VAL A 103 -6.90 3.01 -12.49
CA VAL A 103 -6.80 4.10 -11.50
C VAL A 103 -8.10 4.90 -11.43
N ILE A 104 -8.69 5.25 -12.58
CA ILE A 104 -9.96 5.99 -12.64
C ILE A 104 -11.07 5.23 -11.89
N LEU A 105 -11.19 3.92 -12.11
CA LEU A 105 -12.23 3.09 -11.51
C LEU A 105 -12.01 2.89 -10.00
N THR A 106 -10.78 2.58 -9.58
CA THR A 106 -10.46 2.41 -8.15
C THR A 106 -10.67 3.70 -7.36
N LEU A 107 -10.31 4.86 -7.92
CA LEU A 107 -10.63 6.16 -7.32
C LEU A 107 -12.12 6.42 -7.24
N GLY A 108 -12.87 6.14 -8.31
CA GLY A 108 -14.33 6.28 -8.31
C GLY A 108 -14.97 5.44 -7.21
N TYR A 109 -14.52 4.20 -7.05
CA TYR A 109 -15.02 3.30 -6.02
C TYR A 109 -14.67 3.78 -4.61
N LEU A 110 -13.42 4.16 -4.36
CA LEU A 110 -12.99 4.73 -3.08
C LEU A 110 -13.83 5.95 -2.70
N ARG A 111 -14.07 6.87 -3.64
CA ARG A 111 -14.86 8.08 -3.41
C ARG A 111 -16.30 7.78 -3.02
N ILE A 112 -16.96 6.87 -3.73
CA ILE A 112 -18.33 6.42 -3.40
C ILE A 112 -18.37 5.86 -1.97
N ARG A 113 -17.35 5.08 -1.58
CA ARG A 113 -17.24 4.51 -0.24
C ARG A 113 -16.95 5.56 0.83
N LEU A 114 -16.14 6.58 0.54
CA LEU A 114 -15.90 7.71 1.43
C LEU A 114 -17.18 8.53 1.65
N ASP A 115 -17.93 8.81 0.59
CA ASP A 115 -19.17 9.59 0.65
C ASP A 115 -20.27 8.84 1.42
N SER A 116 -20.34 7.52 1.26
CA SER A 116 -21.26 6.64 2.00
C SER A 116 -20.78 6.25 3.40
N ARG A 117 -19.59 6.70 3.83
CA ARG A 117 -18.94 6.30 5.11
C ARG A 117 -18.76 4.78 5.26
N THR A 118 -18.57 4.08 4.14
CA THR A 118 -18.30 2.64 4.08
C THR A 118 -16.89 2.33 3.57
N ALA A 119 -15.99 3.32 3.60
CA ALA A 119 -14.62 3.14 3.15
C ALA A 119 -13.82 2.25 4.10
N GLU A 120 -13.13 1.26 3.53
CA GLU A 120 -12.26 0.35 4.23
C GLU A 120 -10.79 0.58 3.79
N PRO A 121 -9.79 0.27 4.64
CA PRO A 121 -8.38 0.46 4.31
C PRO A 121 -7.91 -0.24 3.02
N ARG A 122 -8.60 -1.32 2.60
CA ARG A 122 -8.29 -2.01 1.34
C ARG A 122 -8.46 -1.10 0.11
N TYR A 123 -9.37 -0.14 0.13
CA TYR A 123 -9.62 0.70 -1.04
C TYR A 123 -8.46 1.65 -1.34
N LEU A 124 -7.76 2.15 -0.31
CA LEU A 124 -6.52 2.91 -0.52
C LEU A 124 -5.41 2.03 -1.10
N ARG A 125 -5.30 0.77 -0.66
CA ARG A 125 -4.34 -0.19 -1.23
C ARG A 125 -4.64 -0.52 -2.68
N ASP A 126 -5.92 -0.65 -3.04
CA ASP A 126 -6.34 -0.89 -4.43
C ASP A 126 -5.96 0.30 -5.33
N VAL A 127 -6.15 1.54 -4.84
CA VAL A 127 -5.70 2.76 -5.53
C VAL A 127 -4.17 2.80 -5.63
N GLU A 128 -3.45 2.46 -4.57
CA GLU A 128 -1.99 2.42 -4.56
C GLU A 128 -1.45 1.43 -5.61
N ALA A 129 -2.03 0.22 -5.66
CA ALA A 129 -1.66 -0.83 -6.60
C ALA A 129 -1.94 -0.42 -8.06
N ALA A 130 -3.13 0.12 -8.33
CA ALA A 130 -3.48 0.62 -9.67
C ALA A 130 -2.54 1.75 -10.11
N ARG A 131 -2.26 2.71 -9.21
CA ARG A 131 -1.33 3.82 -9.45
C ARG A 131 0.08 3.30 -9.71
N ALA A 132 0.58 2.35 -8.92
CA ALA A 132 1.91 1.77 -9.11
C ALA A 132 2.05 1.08 -10.47
N LEU A 133 1.00 0.40 -10.93
CA LEU A 133 0.96 -0.19 -12.26
C LEU A 133 1.01 0.90 -13.35
N LEU A 134 0.20 1.94 -13.25
CA LEU A 134 0.21 3.07 -14.19
C LEU A 134 1.59 3.75 -14.24
N GLU A 135 2.20 4.03 -13.08
CA GLU A 135 3.54 4.61 -12.98
C GLU A 135 4.57 3.74 -13.71
N LYS A 136 4.60 2.44 -13.39
CA LYS A 136 5.53 1.47 -13.99
C LYS A 136 5.36 1.40 -15.51
N THR A 137 4.12 1.38 -16.00
CA THR A 137 3.84 1.39 -17.44
C THR A 137 4.32 2.68 -18.08
N CYS A 138 4.00 3.84 -17.49
CA CYS A 138 4.37 5.13 -18.04
C CYS A 138 5.87 5.44 -18.02
N VAL A 139 6.63 4.88 -17.08
CA VAL A 139 8.10 5.00 -17.05
C VAL A 139 8.75 4.08 -18.09
N ARG A 140 8.06 3.02 -18.53
CA ARG A 140 8.58 2.03 -19.49
C ARG A 140 8.12 2.27 -20.93
N ALA A 141 7.00 2.96 -21.13
CA ALA A 141 6.56 3.38 -22.45
C ALA A 141 7.67 4.25 -23.09
N ARG A 142 8.10 3.90 -24.30
CA ARG A 142 9.09 4.66 -25.07
C ARG A 142 8.54 4.88 -26.47
#